data_AF-A0A099BTP3-F1
#
_entry.id   AF-A0A099BTP3-F1
#
_cell.length_a   1.000
_cell.length_b   1.000
_cell.length_c   1.000
_cell.angle_alpha   90.00
_cell.angle_beta   90.00
_cell.angle_gamma   90.00
#
_symmetry.space_group_name_H-M   'P 1'
#
loop_
_entity.id
_entity.type
_entity.pdbx_description
1 polymer ?
#
loop_
_entity_poly.entity_id
_entity_poly.type
_entity_poly.pdbx_seq_one_letter_code
_entity_poly.pdbx_strand_id
1 'polypeptide(L)'
;MLTLCVLLAIGSHAETFTAKLDKTKRLKTVLPENYLTITDLKVVGPLNGEDMRVLREMVGLNGDDEQVKEASLDHLDLKKATIDKDEHHPSGNQGQYTERGKYT
;
A
#
# COMPACT_ATOMS: atom_id res chain seq x y z
N MET A 1 17.40 -45.76 18.90
CA MET A 1 18.09 -44.97 17.85
C MET A 1 17.37 -45.27 16.55
N LEU A 2 16.80 -44.36 15.77
CA LEU A 2 16.97 -42.90 15.64
C LEU A 2 15.61 -42.18 15.75
N THR A 3 15.63 -41.06 16.47
CA THR A 3 14.67 -39.97 16.28
C THR A 3 14.86 -39.38 14.88
N LEU A 4 13.85 -39.45 14.02
CA LEU A 4 13.85 -38.66 12.78
C LEU A 4 13.09 -37.37 13.07
N CYS A 5 13.83 -36.35 13.49
CA CYS A 5 13.38 -34.97 13.55
C CYS A 5 12.97 -34.54 12.13
N VAL A 6 11.67 -34.44 11.87
CA VAL A 6 11.18 -33.58 10.78
C VAL A 6 11.17 -32.17 11.34
N LEU A 7 12.33 -31.53 11.24
CA LEU A 7 12.49 -30.09 11.39
C LEU A 7 12.45 -29.47 9.99
N LEU A 8 11.72 -28.34 9.90
CA LEU A 8 11.75 -27.31 8.85
C LEU A 8 10.78 -27.56 7.67
N ALA A 9 9.89 -26.64 7.30
CA ALA A 9 10.01 -25.19 7.39
C ALA A 9 8.68 -24.54 7.82
N ILE A 10 8.73 -23.68 8.85
CA ILE A 10 7.77 -22.59 8.95
C ILE A 10 8.28 -21.55 7.95
N GLY A 11 7.99 -21.78 6.67
CA GLY A 11 8.19 -20.75 5.67
C GLY A 11 7.24 -19.61 6.01
N SER A 12 7.78 -18.47 6.43
CA SER A 12 7.15 -17.17 6.27
C SER A 12 6.92 -16.98 4.77
N HIS A 13 5.89 -17.61 4.22
CA HIS A 13 5.45 -17.30 2.88
C HIS A 13 4.70 -15.99 3.02
N ALA A 14 5.40 -14.88 2.81
CA ALA A 14 4.73 -13.62 2.58
C ALA A 14 3.86 -13.82 1.34
N GLU A 15 2.55 -13.95 1.53
CA GLU A 15 1.61 -14.11 0.43
C GLU A 15 1.39 -12.74 -0.19
N THR A 16 1.70 -12.61 -1.48
CA THR A 16 1.46 -11.35 -2.19
C THR A 16 -0.04 -11.13 -2.34
N PHE A 17 -0.56 -10.10 -1.67
CA PHE A 17 -1.92 -9.64 -1.90
C PHE A 17 -2.02 -8.94 -3.26
N THR A 18 -2.97 -9.33 -4.09
CA THR A 18 -3.20 -8.69 -5.40
C THR A 18 -4.43 -7.80 -5.37
N ALA A 19 -4.22 -6.48 -5.37
CA ALA A 19 -5.27 -5.49 -5.53
C ALA A 19 -5.57 -5.25 -7.02
N LYS A 20 -6.80 -5.53 -7.45
CA LYS A 20 -7.27 -5.27 -8.82
C LYS A 20 -8.22 -4.08 -8.79
N LEU A 21 -7.80 -2.99 -9.43
CA LEU A 21 -8.50 -1.71 -9.46
C LEU A 21 -9.21 -1.52 -10.79
N ASP A 22 -10.28 -0.75 -10.73
CA ASP A 22 -11.02 -0.22 -11.89
C ASP A 22 -11.51 1.19 -11.55
N LYS A 23 -12.24 1.87 -12.44
CA LYS A 23 -12.73 3.24 -12.16
C LYS A 23 -13.62 3.36 -10.91
N THR A 24 -14.17 2.27 -10.39
CA THR A 24 -15.06 2.24 -9.22
C THR A 24 -14.44 1.61 -7.98
N LYS A 25 -13.39 0.81 -8.16
CA LYS A 25 -12.68 0.10 -7.08
C LYS A 25 -11.32 0.75 -6.81
N ARG A 26 -11.20 1.35 -5.64
CA ARG A 26 -9.99 2.01 -5.12
C ARG A 26 -9.30 1.10 -4.11
N LEU A 27 -8.03 1.38 -3.79
CA LEU A 27 -7.26 0.57 -2.85
C LEU A 27 -7.99 0.37 -1.52
N LYS A 28 -8.52 1.44 -0.93
CA LYS A 28 -9.22 1.37 0.36
C LYS A 28 -10.43 0.43 0.35
N THR A 29 -11.07 0.22 -0.80
CA THR A 29 -12.27 -0.63 -0.90
C THR A 29 -11.97 -2.08 -1.26
N VAL A 30 -10.82 -2.36 -1.87
CA VAL A 30 -10.42 -3.74 -2.25
C VAL A 30 -9.50 -4.39 -1.22
N LEU A 31 -8.80 -3.60 -0.42
CA LEU A 31 -7.94 -4.09 0.65
C LEU A 31 -8.78 -4.58 1.84
N PRO A 32 -8.30 -5.57 2.60
CA PRO A 32 -8.98 -6.04 3.82
C PRO A 32 -8.87 -5.01 4.95
N GLU A 33 -9.61 -5.20 6.04
CA GLU A 33 -9.58 -4.29 7.19
C GLU A 33 -8.18 -4.16 7.81
N ASN A 34 -7.42 -5.25 7.86
CA ASN A 34 -6.06 -5.33 8.40
C ASN A 34 -4.97 -5.01 7.37
N TYR A 35 -5.27 -4.23 6.34
CA TYR A 35 -4.35 -3.98 5.21
C TYR A 35 -2.97 -3.45 5.61
N LEU A 36 -2.83 -2.79 6.76
CA LEU A 36 -1.53 -2.32 7.26
C LEU A 36 -0.54 -3.46 7.54
N THR A 37 -1.04 -4.67 7.79
CA THR A 37 -0.20 -5.87 8.04
C THR A 37 0.30 -6.54 6.76
N ILE A 38 -0.15 -6.09 5.58
CA ILE A 38 0.30 -6.64 4.30
C ILE A 38 1.76 -6.23 4.07
N THR A 39 2.63 -7.23 3.88
CA THR A 39 4.05 -7.03 3.55
C THR A 39 4.30 -6.94 2.05
N ASP A 40 3.48 -7.62 1.26
CA ASP A 40 3.67 -7.79 -0.19
C ASP A 40 2.38 -7.43 -0.93
N LEU A 41 2.40 -6.31 -1.66
CA LEU A 41 1.27 -5.83 -2.43
C LEU A 41 1.61 -5.79 -3.92
N LYS A 42 0.72 -6.37 -4.73
CA LYS A 42 0.69 -6.18 -6.18
C LYS A 42 -0.53 -5.37 -6.56
N VAL A 43 -0.33 -4.27 -7.29
CA VAL A 43 -1.43 -3.46 -7.83
C VAL A 43 -1.57 -3.68 -9.34
N VAL A 44 -2.81 -3.88 -9.77
CA VAL A 44 -3.19 -4.00 -11.18
C VAL A 44 -4.33 -3.03 -11.47
N GLY A 45 -4.16 -2.16 -12.46
CA GLY A 45 -5.18 -1.19 -12.87
C GLY A 45 -4.88 0.27 -12.47
N PRO A 46 -5.86 1.17 -12.63
CA PRO A 46 -5.68 2.61 -12.44
C PRO A 46 -5.54 3.01 -10.96
N LEU A 47 -4.54 3.86 -10.68
CA LEU A 47 -4.27 4.50 -9.39
C LEU A 47 -4.47 6.01 -9.47
N ASN A 48 -4.98 6.62 -8.40
CA ASN A 48 -5.09 8.08 -8.26
C ASN A 48 -4.46 8.58 -6.92
N GLY A 49 -4.66 9.87 -6.60
CA GLY A 49 -4.12 10.48 -5.38
C GLY A 49 -4.65 9.88 -4.06
N GLU A 50 -5.89 9.38 -4.04
CA GLU A 50 -6.45 8.70 -2.86
C GLU A 50 -5.76 7.37 -2.62
N ASP A 51 -5.50 6.61 -3.70
CA ASP A 51 -4.76 5.36 -3.61
C ASP A 51 -3.31 5.60 -3.13
N MET A 52 -2.67 6.69 -3.57
CA MET A 52 -1.33 7.06 -3.08
C MET A 52 -1.32 7.33 -1.58
N ARG A 53 -2.37 7.93 -1.03
CA ARG A 53 -2.50 8.14 0.42
C ARG A 53 -2.57 6.80 1.17
N VAL A 54 -3.32 5.83 0.64
CA VAL A 54 -3.39 4.48 1.24
C VAL A 54 -2.03 3.78 1.19
N LEU A 55 -1.30 3.86 0.06
CA LEU A 55 0.05 3.28 -0.02
C LEU A 55 1.04 3.93 0.96
N ARG A 56 0.94 5.25 1.17
CA ARG A 56 1.72 5.96 2.20
C ARG A 56 1.43 5.42 3.60
N GLU A 57 0.16 5.23 3.93
CA GLU A 57 -0.24 4.65 5.22
C GLU A 57 0.35 3.25 5.41
N MET A 58 0.35 2.43 4.35
CA MET A 58 0.90 1.06 4.37
C MET A 58 2.42 0.99 4.59
N VAL A 59 3.16 2.08 4.35
CA VAL A 59 4.60 2.21 4.66
C VAL A 59 4.88 3.05 5.90
N GLY A 60 3.85 3.36 6.69
CA GLY A 60 4.01 4.00 7.99
C GLY A 60 3.86 5.51 7.99
N LEU A 61 3.37 6.13 6.91
CA LEU A 61 3.22 7.59 6.80
C LEU A 61 1.75 7.96 6.59
N ASN A 62 1.14 8.63 7.57
CA ASN A 62 -0.22 9.15 7.41
C ASN A 62 -0.23 10.54 6.72
N GLY A 63 -1.39 11.21 6.74
CA GLY A 63 -1.60 12.52 6.09
C GLY A 63 -0.82 13.68 6.70
N ASP A 64 -0.35 13.54 7.95
CA ASP A 64 0.39 14.56 8.70
C ASP A 64 1.86 14.14 8.92
N ASP A 65 2.34 13.19 8.11
CA ASP A 65 3.67 12.56 8.21
C ASP A 65 3.94 11.89 9.58
N GLU A 66 2.90 11.56 10.34
CA GLU A 66 3.03 10.81 11.59
C GLU A 66 3.24 9.32 11.32
N GLN A 67 4.02 8.67 12.19
CA GLN A 67 4.33 7.25 12.08
C GLN A 67 3.13 6.36 12.44
N VAL A 68 2.76 5.47 11.52
CA VAL A 68 1.78 4.40 11.76
C VAL A 68 2.53 3.12 12.19
N LYS A 69 2.36 2.72 13.46
CA LYS A 69 3.15 1.63 14.08
C LYS A 69 2.91 0.23 13.48
N GLU A 70 1.77 0.01 12.82
CA GLU A 70 1.36 -1.31 12.32
C GLU A 70 1.63 -1.51 10.83
N ALA A 71 2.17 -0.49 10.17
CA ALA A 71 2.46 -0.50 8.74
C ALA A 71 3.64 -1.42 8.41
N SER A 72 3.40 -2.42 7.57
CA SER A 72 4.33 -3.53 7.32
C SER A 72 4.70 -3.71 5.84
N LEU A 73 4.26 -2.84 4.93
CA LEU A 73 4.50 -3.00 3.50
C LEU A 73 6.00 -2.88 3.18
N ASP A 74 6.58 -3.94 2.64
CA ASP A 74 8.00 -4.06 2.29
C ASP A 74 8.20 -4.23 0.77
N HIS A 75 7.25 -4.88 0.10
CA HIS A 75 7.33 -5.15 -1.34
C HIS A 75 6.09 -4.64 -2.08
N LEU A 76 6.31 -3.77 -3.06
CA LEU A 76 5.25 -3.16 -3.87
C LEU A 76 5.50 -3.38 -5.37
N ASP A 77 4.67 -4.22 -6.01
CA ASP A 77 4.68 -4.45 -7.45
C ASP A 77 3.62 -3.59 -8.17
N LEU A 78 4.09 -2.56 -8.87
CA LEU A 78 3.27 -1.66 -9.69
C LEU A 78 3.39 -1.91 -11.20
N LYS A 79 4.03 -3.00 -11.64
CA LYS A 79 4.33 -3.23 -13.08
C LYS A 79 3.10 -3.26 -13.99
N LYS A 80 1.93 -3.55 -13.42
CA LYS A 80 0.63 -3.58 -14.14
C LYS A 80 -0.33 -2.49 -13.67
N ALA A 81 0.16 -1.50 -12.92
CA ALA A 81 -0.60 -0.34 -12.54
C ALA A 81 -0.50 0.75 -13.61
N THR A 82 -1.52 1.60 -13.69
CA THR A 82 -1.57 2.78 -14.56
C THR A 82 -1.96 3.99 -13.72
N ILE A 83 -1.64 5.21 -14.15
CA ILE A 83 -2.12 6.42 -13.47
C ILE A 83 -3.44 6.86 -14.09
N ASP A 84 -4.48 6.96 -13.26
CA ASP A 84 -5.73 7.61 -13.65
C ASP A 84 -5.53 9.12 -13.61
N LYS A 85 -5.97 9.80 -14.67
CA LYS A 85 -5.88 11.26 -14.80
C LYS A 85 -7.10 11.96 -14.21
N ASP A 86 -8.13 11.22 -13.83
CA ASP A 86 -9.30 11.78 -13.16
C ASP A 86 -8.89 12.24 -11.75
N GLU A 87 -8.54 13.53 -11.66
CA GLU A 87 -8.28 14.28 -10.43
C GLU A 87 -9.54 14.30 -9.57
N HIS A 88 -9.71 13.33 -8.68
CA HIS A 88 -10.50 13.61 -7.49
C HIS A 88 -9.66 14.57 -6.65
N HIS A 89 -10.00 15.86 -6.64
CA HIS A 89 -9.45 16.83 -5.70
C HIS A 89 -10.04 16.50 -4.31
N PRO A 90 -9.30 15.89 -3.38
CA PRO A 90 -9.74 15.93 -2.00
C PRO A 90 -9.75 17.40 -1.56
N SER A 91 -10.88 17.83 -1.01
CA SER A 91 -10.99 19.08 -0.25
C SER A 91 -10.10 18.98 1.00
N GLY A 92 -8.79 19.14 0.81
CA GLY A 92 -7.79 19.30 1.86
C GLY A 92 -7.03 20.58 1.58
N ASN A 93 -6.69 21.33 2.64
CA ASN A 93 -5.93 22.58 2.53
C ASN A 93 -4.79 22.42 1.53
N GLN A 94 -4.74 23.31 0.55
CA GLN A 94 -3.73 23.34 -0.50
C GLN A 94 -2.36 23.65 0.12
N GLY A 95 -1.68 22.63 0.65
CA GLY A 95 -0.23 22.64 0.75
C GLY A 95 0.29 22.78 -0.67
N GLN A 96 0.82 23.95 -1.01
CA GLN A 96 1.31 24.21 -2.37
C GLN A 96 2.48 23.29 -2.68
N TYR A 97 2.38 22.50 -3.75
CA TYR A 97 3.54 21.85 -4.35
C TYR A 97 4.44 22.94 -4.93
N THR A 98 5.41 23.41 -4.13
CA THR A 98 6.55 24.14 -4.68
C THR A 98 7.57 23.11 -5.15
N GLU A 99 8.26 23.39 -6.25
CA GLU A 99 9.25 22.51 -6.92
C GLU A 99 10.42 22.03 -6.02
N ARG A 100 10.40 22.32 -4.71
CA ARG A 100 11.45 22.00 -3.74
C ARG A 100 11.04 21.06 -2.60
N GLY A 101 9.90 20.37 -2.70
CA GLY A 101 9.62 19.21 -1.84
C GLY A 101 9.62 19.50 -0.34
N LYS A 102 9.12 20.66 0.09
CA LYS A 102 8.91 20.97 1.52
C LYS A 102 7.45 21.25 1.80
N TYR A 103 6.92 20.58 2.82
CA TYR A 103 5.64 20.92 3.45
C TYR A 103 5.84 22.14 4.36
N THR A 104 4.89 23.08 4.34
CA THR A 104 4.77 24.16 5.32
C THR A 104 3.59 23.90 6.22
#